data_AF-A0A1Y1QAC7-F1
#
_entry.id   AF-A0A1Y1QAC7-F1
#
_cell.length_a   1.000
_cell.length_b   1.000
_cell.length_c   1.000
_cell.angle_alpha   90.00
_cell.angle_beta   90.00
_cell.angle_gamma   90.00
#
_symmetry.space_group_name_H-M   'P 1'
#
loop_
_entity.id
_entity.type
_entity.pdbx_description
1 polymer ?
#
loop_
_entity_poly.entity_id
_entity_poly.type
_entity_poly.pdbx_seq_one_letter_code
_entity_poly.pdbx_strand_id
1 'polypeptide(L)' 'MNTETRPTPYPLRLEPETRARIETIAKANGRSLNAQIVMMLDDWLAGTNGNESPVTESRVLELIRSELDKRRP' A
#
# COMPACT_ATOMS: atom_id res chain seq x y z
N MET A 1 -16.00 -28.62 3.52
CA MET A 1 -16.49 -27.53 4.40
C MET A 1 -15.39 -26.47 4.44
N ASN A 2 -15.55 -25.36 3.72
CA ASN A 2 -14.60 -24.25 3.79
C ASN A 2 -14.89 -23.48 5.08
N THR A 3 -14.10 -23.69 6.13
CA THR A 3 -14.20 -22.88 7.33
C THR A 3 -13.55 -21.54 7.04
N GLU A 4 -14.34 -20.53 6.66
CA GLU A 4 -13.96 -19.12 6.71
C GLU A 4 -13.55 -18.80 8.15
N THR A 5 -12.25 -18.92 8.45
CA THR A 5 -11.68 -18.47 9.71
C THR A 5 -11.71 -16.96 9.73
N ARG A 6 -12.77 -16.39 10.30
CA ARG A 6 -12.78 -14.95 10.62
C ARG A 6 -11.59 -14.67 11.53
N PRO A 7 -10.70 -13.72 11.19
CA PRO A 7 -9.56 -13.42 12.03
C PRO A 7 -10.04 -13.00 13.42
N THR A 8 -9.35 -13.47 14.45
CA THR A 8 -9.61 -13.06 15.83
C THR A 8 -9.43 -11.54 15.94
N PRO A 9 -10.36 -10.81 16.58
CA PRO A 9 -10.23 -9.36 16.74
C PRO A 9 -8.91 -8.97 17.40
N TYR A 10 -8.25 -7.94 16.88
CA TYR A 10 -7.02 -7.38 17.46
C TYR A 10 -7.34 -6.09 18.21
N PRO A 11 -7.39 -6.10 19.56
CA PRO A 11 -7.77 -4.92 20.33
C PRO A 11 -6.67 -3.85 20.27
N LEU A 12 -6.93 -2.78 19.54
CA LEU A 12 -6.04 -1.63 19.43
C LEU A 12 -6.38 -0.58 20.50
N ARG A 13 -5.37 -0.19 21.29
CA ARG A 13 -5.46 0.97 22.19
C ARG A 13 -4.97 2.19 21.44
N LEU A 14 -5.88 3.13 21.19
CA LEU A 14 -5.59 4.40 20.52
C LEU A 14 -5.98 5.54 21.44
N GLU A 15 -5.20 6.62 21.41
CA GLU A 15 -5.61 7.87 22.05
C GLU A 15 -6.96 8.34 21.46
N PRO A 16 -7.86 8.91 22.28
CA PRO A 16 -9.21 9.29 21.83
C PRO A 16 -9.20 10.22 20.62
N GLU A 17 -8.25 11.17 20.59
CA GLU A 17 -8.10 12.11 19.48
C GLU A 17 -7.67 11.41 18.19
N THR A 18 -6.68 10.51 18.26
CA THR A 18 -6.21 9.73 17.11
C THR A 18 -7.34 8.88 16.54
N ARG A 19 -8.10 8.21 17.41
CA ARG A 19 -9.26 7.41 17.00
C ARG A 19 -10.30 8.28 16.29
N ALA A 20 -10.65 9.43 16.84
CA ALA A 20 -11.65 10.33 16.26
C ALA A 20 -11.22 10.85 14.87
N ARG A 21 -9.94 11.18 14.69
CA ARG A 21 -9.38 11.59 13.40
C ARG A 21 -9.51 10.49 12.35
N ILE A 22 -9.12 9.26 12.67
CA ILE A 22 -9.21 8.13 11.72
C ILE A 22 -10.68 7.79 11.41
N GLU A 23 -11.57 7.82 12.40
CA GLU A 23 -13.01 7.59 12.18
C GLU A 23 -13.62 8.64 11.23
N THR A 24 -13.19 9.90 11.33
CA THR A 24 -13.64 10.98 10.45
C THR A 24 -13.23 10.70 9.00
N ILE A 25 -11.98 10.31 8.78
CA ILE A 25 -11.47 9.94 7.45
C ILE A 25 -12.19 8.71 6.92
N ALA A 26 -12.40 7.69 7.76
CA ALA A 26 -13.09 6.47 7.37
C ALA A 26 -14.53 6.76 6.91
N LYS A 27 -15.27 7.60 7.65
CA LYS A 27 -16.63 8.03 7.29
C LYS A 27 -16.66 8.82 5.99
N ALA A 28 -15.74 9.77 5.80
CA ALA A 28 -15.62 10.53 4.57
C ALA A 28 -15.38 9.63 3.34
N ASN A 29 -14.67 8.51 3.54
CA ASN A 29 -14.37 7.52 2.51
C ASN A 29 -15.41 6.39 2.38
N GLY A 30 -16.50 6.41 3.16
CA GLY A 30 -17.50 5.34 3.16
C GLY A 30 -16.99 3.99 3.68
N ARG A 31 -15.94 3.98 4.50
CA ARG A 31 -15.30 2.77 5.05
C ARG A 31 -15.54 2.63 6.55
N SER A 32 -15.48 1.40 7.06
CA SER A 32 -15.39 1.17 8.50
C SER A 32 -14.02 1.61 9.03
N LEU A 33 -13.94 1.91 10.33
CA LEU A 33 -12.67 2.24 10.99
C LEU A 33 -11.62 1.14 10.74
N ASN A 34 -12.02 -0.13 10.89
CA ASN A 34 -11.12 -1.26 10.65
C ASN A 34 -10.62 -1.30 9.19
N ALA A 35 -11.51 -1.13 8.21
CA ALA A 35 -11.11 -1.14 6.80
C ALA A 35 -10.15 0.02 6.47
N GLN A 36 -10.36 1.20 7.07
CA GLN A 36 -9.46 2.33 6.90
C GLN A 36 -8.09 2.05 7.54
N ILE A 37 -8.03 1.46 8.74
CA ILE A 37 -6.77 1.08 9.40
C ILE A 37 -6.00 0.07 8.55
N VAL A 38 -6.66 -0.98 8.07
CA VAL A 38 -6.03 -2.01 7.24
C VAL A 38 -5.46 -1.40 5.96
N MET A 39 -6.25 -0.58 5.24
CA MET A 39 -5.79 0.10 4.02
C MET A 39 -4.56 0.98 4.27
N MET A 40 -4.52 1.75 5.36
CA MET A 40 -3.36 2.59 5.70
C MET A 40 -2.12 1.75 6.03
N LEU A 41 -2.29 0.64 6.74
CA LEU A 41 -1.19 -0.27 7.07
C LEU A 41 -0.67 -0.98 5.81
N ASP A 42 -1.55 -1.46 4.94
CA ASP A 42 -1.17 -2.11 3.67
C ASP A 42 -0.41 -1.15 2.76
N ASP A 43 -0.89 0.09 2.62
CA ASP A 43 -0.23 1.14 1.82
C ASP A 43 1.16 1.47 2.39
N TRP A 44 1.26 1.63 3.71
CA TRP A 44 2.52 1.86 4.38
C TRP A 44 3.49 0.69 4.19
N LEU A 45 3.04 -0.55 4.37
CA LEU A 45 3.87 -1.75 4.19
C LEU A 45 4.29 -1.94 2.73
N ALA A 46 3.42 -1.65 1.76
CA ALA A 46 3.74 -1.68 0.34
C ALA A 46 4.82 -0.65 -0.01
N GLY A 47 4.73 0.57 0.53
CA GLY A 47 5.76 1.60 0.39
C GLY A 47 7.07 1.26 1.10
N THR A 48 7.01 0.56 2.24
CA THR A 48 8.19 0.17 3.03
C THR A 48 8.97 -0.98 2.37
N ASN A 49 8.26 -1.90 1.69
CA ASN A 49 8.88 -2.94 0.86
C ASN A 49 9.30 -2.42 -0.52
N GLY A 50 8.91 -1.19 -0.88
CA GLY A 50 9.08 -0.57 -2.20
C GLY A 50 10.32 0.31 -2.37
N ASN A 51 11.43 0.04 -1.66
CA ASN A 51 12.74 0.56 -2.09
C ASN A 51 13.31 -0.20 -3.30
N GLU A 52 12.53 -1.10 -3.90
CA GLU A 52 12.65 -1.46 -5.29
C GLU A 52 11.53 -0.75 -6.04
N SER A 53 11.87 0.38 -6.68
CA SER A 53 11.03 0.91 -7.75
C SER A 53 10.77 -0.25 -8.72
N PRO A 54 9.52 -0.69 -8.95
CA PRO A 54 9.27 -1.74 -9.91
C PRO A 54 9.85 -1.23 -11.22
N VAL A 55 10.86 -1.92 -11.73
CA VAL A 55 11.47 -1.59 -13.02
C VAL A 55 10.33 -1.64 -14.03
N THR A 56 9.81 -0.47 -14.38
CA THR A 56 8.71 -0.37 -15.32
C THR A 56 9.21 -0.79 -16.68
N GLU A 57 8.36 -1.41 -17.48
CA GLU A 57 8.68 -1.76 -18.88
C GLU A 57 9.23 -0.55 -19.64
N SER A 58 8.66 0.64 -19.40
CA SER A 58 9.15 1.92 -19.92
C SER A 58 10.61 2.20 -19.59
N ARG A 59 11.05 1.87 -18.36
CA ARG A 59 12.43 2.06 -17.91
C ARG A 59 13.39 1.06 -18.56
N VAL A 60 12.95 -0.19 -18.75
CA VAL A 60 13.73 -1.21 -19.48
C VAL A 60 13.93 -0.79 -20.94
N LEU A 61 12.87 -0.34 -21.61
CA LEU A 61 12.93 0.09 -23.00
C LEU A 61 13.83 1.33 -23.17
N GLU A 62 13.82 2.25 -22.22
CA GLU A 62 14.71 3.42 -22.22
C GLU A 62 16.19 3.02 -22.10
N LEU A 63 16.51 2.09 -21.21
CA LEU A 63 17.87 1.57 -21.04
C LEU A 63 18.37 0.83 -22.29
N ILE A 64 17.53 -0.01 -22.90
CA ILE A 64 17.86 -0.70 -24.15
C ILE A 64 18.14 0.30 -25.28
N ARG A 65 17.28 1.32 -25.43
CA ARG A 65 17.47 2.37 -26.44
C ARG A 65 18.78 3.12 -26.23
N SER A 66 19.08 3.52 -24.99
CA SER A 66 20.33 4.21 -24.65
C SER A 66 21.57 3.35 -24.96
N GLU A 67 21.51 2.05 -24.71
CA GLU A 67 22.64 1.14 -24.95
C GLU A 67 22.85 0.84 -26.45
N LEU A 68 21.76 0.75 -27.22
CA LEU A 68 21.84 0.58 -28.68
C LEU A 68 22.43 1.84 -29.36
N ASP A 69 22.11 3.02 -28.86
CA ASP A 69 22.62 4.29 -29.41
C ASP A 69 24.12 4.46 -29.16
N LYS A 70 24.61 4.03 -27.98
CA LYS A 70 26.05 4.03 -27.65
C LYS A 70 26.88 3.07 -28.50
N ARG A 71 26.26 2.01 -29.04
CA ARG A 71 26.91 0.96 -29.83
C ARG A 71 26.79 1.18 -31.33
N ARG A 72 26.13 2.25 -31.74
CA ARG A 72 26.06 2.65 -33.15
C ARG A 72 27.39 3.34 -33.52
N PRO A 73 28.14 2.84 -34.52
CA PRO A 73 29.38 3.47 -34.98
C PRO A 73 29.12 4.83 -35.63
#